data_AF-A0A183HS11-F1
#
_entry.id   AF-A0A183HS11-F1
#
_cell.length_a   1.000
_cell.length_b   1.000
_cell.length_c   1.000
_cell.angle_alpha   90.00
_cell.angle_beta   90.00
_cell.angle_gamma   90.00
#
_symmetry.space_group_name_H-M   'P 1'
#
loop_
_entity.id
_entity.type
_entity.pdbx_description
1 polymer ?
#
loop_
_entity_poly.entity_id
_entity_poly.type
_entity_poly.pdbx_seq_one_letter_code
_entity_poly.pdbx_strand_id
1 'polypeptide(L)'
;CAEAGPSLRPVLHGVILKHFNLASTTVTGIPMKEEAQQGQSVNYDVEVFHPRRSHYLLHQYGLIGPGSKLRVTVDPGDYETVKLAWTTPSAKNRWNQFPRCISALPISPASVNGRPSACLTSFLLQWQKCYA
;
A
#
# COMPACT_ATOMS: atom_id res chain seq x y z
N CYS A 1 1.85 20.77 -16.20
CA CYS A 1 1.21 20.14 -17.38
C CYS A 1 1.69 18.70 -17.44
N ALA A 2 0.80 17.71 -17.45
CA ALA A 2 1.18 16.31 -17.60
C ALA A 2 1.22 15.95 -19.08
N GLU A 3 2.24 15.21 -19.51
CA GLU A 3 2.25 14.62 -20.84
C GLU A 3 1.30 13.42 -20.89
N ALA A 4 0.72 13.17 -22.07
CA ALA A 4 -0.08 11.95 -22.28
C ALA A 4 0.81 10.71 -22.18
N GLY A 5 0.24 9.59 -21.71
CA GLY A 5 0.96 8.32 -21.58
C GLY A 5 1.26 7.94 -20.12
N PRO A 6 2.35 7.20 -19.84
CA PRO A 6 2.62 6.64 -18.51
C PRO A 6 2.74 7.67 -17.38
N SER A 7 3.20 8.89 -17.70
CA SER A 7 3.36 10.01 -16.76
C SER A 7 2.03 10.64 -16.32
N LEU A 8 0.96 10.46 -17.10
CA LEU A 8 -0.37 11.01 -16.78
C LEU A 8 -0.96 10.35 -15.53
N ARG A 9 -0.74 9.04 -15.36
CA ARG A 9 -1.37 8.27 -14.30
C ARG A 9 -0.96 8.75 -12.89
N PRO A 10 0.33 8.90 -12.54
CA PRO A 10 0.72 9.48 -11.26
C PRO A 10 0.14 10.87 -11.01
N VAL A 11 0.05 11.71 -12.04
CA VAL A 11 -0.55 13.05 -11.93
C VAL A 11 -2.04 12.96 -11.59
N LEU A 12 -2.79 12.10 -12.27
CA LEU A 12 -4.20 11.87 -11.97
C LEU A 12 -4.39 11.31 -10.55
N HIS A 13 -3.52 10.42 -10.10
CA HIS A 13 -3.54 9.94 -8.72
C HIS A 13 -3.37 11.09 -7.73
N GLY A 14 -2.39 11.99 -7.92
CA GLY A 14 -2.20 13.16 -7.06
C GLY A 14 -3.44 14.05 -6.97
N VAL A 15 -4.10 14.29 -8.11
CA VAL A 15 -5.37 15.03 -8.18
C VAL A 15 -6.47 14.31 -7.39
N ILE A 16 -6.69 13.02 -7.64
CA ILE A 16 -7.72 12.22 -6.95
C ILE A 16 -7.48 12.19 -5.44
N LEU A 17 -6.24 11.96 -5.01
CA LEU A 17 -5.88 11.90 -3.59
C LEU A 17 -6.20 13.21 -2.87
N LYS A 18 -5.93 14.35 -3.53
CA LYS A 18 -6.25 15.68 -3.01
C LYS A 18 -7.76 15.93 -2.96
N HIS A 19 -8.47 15.67 -4.04
CA HIS A 19 -9.91 15.97 -4.15
C HIS A 19 -10.78 15.15 -3.20
N PHE A 20 -10.42 13.89 -2.95
CA PHE A 20 -11.20 12.99 -2.09
C PHE A 20 -10.62 12.83 -0.67
N ASN A 21 -9.63 13.65 -0.31
CA ASN A 21 -8.94 13.57 0.98
C ASN A 21 -8.43 12.15 1.31
N LEU A 22 -7.80 11.52 0.32
CA LEU A 22 -7.20 10.19 0.43
C LEU A 22 -5.70 10.32 0.69
N ALA A 23 -5.11 9.22 1.13
CA ALA A 23 -3.68 9.02 1.28
C ALA A 23 -3.25 7.77 0.51
N SER A 24 -1.98 7.75 0.08
CA SER A 24 -1.36 6.59 -0.57
C SER A 24 -0.47 5.82 0.40
N THR A 25 -0.56 4.50 0.39
CA THR A 25 0.35 3.60 1.11
C THR A 25 0.86 2.55 0.13
N THR A 26 2.17 2.35 0.08
CA THR A 26 2.80 1.30 -0.74
C THR A 26 3.25 0.19 0.18
N VAL A 27 2.62 -0.98 0.05
CA VAL A 27 3.08 -2.19 0.73
C VAL A 27 4.19 -2.80 -0.10
N THR A 28 5.39 -2.92 0.47
CA THR A 28 6.59 -3.32 -0.25
C THR A 28 7.01 -4.74 0.09
N GLY A 29 7.66 -5.43 -0.85
CA GLY A 29 8.29 -6.71 -0.56
C GLY A 29 7.32 -7.88 -0.40
N ILE A 30 6.16 -7.83 -1.04
CA ILE A 30 5.14 -8.88 -0.96
C ILE A 30 5.62 -10.10 -1.77
N PRO A 31 5.85 -11.26 -1.15
CA PRO A 31 6.30 -12.45 -1.86
C PRO A 31 5.14 -13.04 -2.65
N MET A 32 5.31 -13.20 -3.97
CA MET A 32 4.33 -13.88 -4.82
C MET A 32 4.99 -15.06 -5.54
N LYS A 33 4.22 -16.15 -5.71
CA LYS A 33 4.65 -17.29 -6.51
C LYS A 33 4.41 -16.99 -7.99
N GLU A 34 5.43 -17.19 -8.81
CA GLU A 34 5.33 -17.05 -10.25
C GLU A 34 4.87 -18.37 -10.90
N GLU A 35 3.80 -18.34 -11.69
CA GLU A 35 3.31 -19.52 -12.43
C GLU A 35 4.24 -19.88 -13.60
N ALA A 36 4.93 -18.89 -14.18
CA ALA A 36 5.80 -19.07 -15.34
C ALA A 36 7.24 -19.49 -14.98
N GLN A 37 7.63 -19.43 -13.71
CA GLN A 37 8.98 -19.78 -13.25
C GLN A 37 8.88 -20.73 -12.05
N GLN A 38 9.01 -22.03 -12.31
CA GLN A 38 9.01 -23.07 -11.29
C GLN A 38 10.06 -22.76 -10.21
N GLY A 39 9.60 -22.29 -9.04
CA GLY A 39 10.40 -22.19 -7.82
C GLY A 39 10.99 -20.81 -7.49
N GLN A 40 10.81 -19.77 -8.31
CA GLN A 40 11.27 -18.41 -7.96
C GLN A 40 10.14 -17.54 -7.42
N SER A 41 10.32 -17.00 -6.20
CA SER A 41 9.45 -15.99 -5.63
C SER A 41 9.96 -14.60 -6.02
N VAL A 42 9.10 -13.78 -6.61
CA VAL A 42 9.39 -12.37 -6.88
C VAL A 42 8.66 -11.51 -5.86
N ASN A 43 9.34 -10.47 -5.38
CA ASN A 43 8.78 -9.51 -4.44
C ASN A 43 8.19 -8.34 -5.20
N TYR A 44 6.94 -8.01 -4.85
CA TYR A 44 6.21 -6.92 -5.49
C TYR A 44 5.82 -5.83 -4.49
N ASP A 45 5.71 -4.62 -5.01
CA ASP A 45 5.17 -3.47 -4.31
C ASP A 45 3.76 -3.20 -4.82
N VAL A 46 2.82 -2.99 -3.89
CA VAL A 46 1.43 -2.66 -4.22
C VAL A 46 1.05 -1.36 -3.54
N GLU A 47 0.70 -0.36 -4.36
CA GLU A 47 0.16 0.91 -3.90
C GLU A 47 -1.35 0.83 -3.70
N VAL A 48 -1.83 1.31 -2.56
CA VAL A 48 -3.26 1.37 -2.21
C VAL A 48 -3.63 2.77 -1.72
N PHE A 49 -4.85 3.18 -2.04
CA PHE A 49 -5.46 4.43 -1.57
C PHE A 49 -6.50 4.15 -0.49
N HIS A 50 -6.57 5.05 0.48
CA HIS A 50 -7.53 4.97 1.57
C HIS A 50 -7.78 6.38 2.15
N PRO A 51 -8.81 6.60 2.99
CA PRO A 51 -9.00 7.87 3.65
C PRO A 51 -7.74 8.34 4.40
N ARG A 52 -7.43 9.63 4.34
CA ARG A 52 -6.22 10.23 4.94
C ARG A 52 -6.12 10.05 6.46
N ARG A 53 -7.23 9.74 7.12
CA ARG A 53 -7.32 9.53 8.58
C ARG A 53 -6.26 8.55 9.12
N SER A 54 -5.93 7.47 8.41
CA SER A 54 -4.89 6.54 8.88
C SER A 54 -3.53 7.21 9.00
N HIS A 55 -3.12 8.00 8.00
CA HIS A 55 -1.87 8.75 8.04
C HIS A 55 -1.88 9.85 9.09
N TYR A 56 -3.02 10.51 9.31
CA TYR A 56 -3.17 11.45 10.42
C TYR A 56 -2.90 10.77 11.77
N LEU A 57 -3.47 9.58 12.00
CA LEU A 57 -3.21 8.81 13.22
C LEU A 57 -1.74 8.42 13.35
N LEU A 58 -1.11 7.93 12.26
CA LEU A 58 0.32 7.60 12.25
C LEU A 58 1.17 8.82 12.64
N HIS A 59 0.83 10.01 12.14
CA HIS A 59 1.53 11.25 12.49
C HIS A 59 1.28 11.66 13.94
N GLN A 60 0.03 11.58 14.41
CA GLN A 60 -0.34 11.91 15.79
C GLN A 60 0.38 11.02 16.81
N TYR A 61 0.62 9.74 16.48
CA TYR A 61 1.37 8.81 17.32
C TYR A 61 2.89 8.85 17.09
N GLY A 62 3.40 9.78 16.26
CA GLY A 62 4.83 9.94 16.01
C GLY A 62 5.47 8.80 15.20
N LEU A 63 4.67 7.97 14.53
CA LEU A 63 5.16 6.87 13.69
C LEU A 63 5.63 7.36 12.31
N ILE A 64 5.05 8.47 11.83
CA ILE A 64 5.51 9.19 10.64
C ILE A 64 5.59 10.69 10.94
N GLY A 65 6.47 11.41 10.25
CA GLY A 65 6.69 12.84 10.45
C GLY A 65 7.45 13.49 9.29
N PRO A 66 7.76 14.79 9.38
CA PRO A 66 8.68 15.45 8.44
C PRO A 66 10.05 14.75 8.47
N GLY A 67 10.55 14.29 7.31
CA GLY A 67 11.81 13.56 7.20
C GLY A 67 11.75 12.06 7.51
N SER A 68 10.56 11.48 7.73
CA SER A 68 10.43 10.02 7.88
C SER A 68 10.89 9.31 6.60
N LYS A 69 11.78 8.32 6.75
CA LYS A 69 12.25 7.45 5.65
C LYS A 69 11.13 6.59 5.05
N LEU A 70 9.99 6.48 5.74
CA LEU A 70 8.83 5.75 5.24
C LEU A 70 8.05 6.57 4.21
N ARG A 71 8.21 7.90 4.18
CA ARG A 71 7.52 8.77 3.21
C ARG A 71 8.36 8.87 1.94
N VAL A 72 7.71 8.66 0.80
CA VAL A 72 8.33 8.80 -0.52
C VAL A 72 7.43 9.66 -1.39
N THR A 73 8.02 10.70 -1.98
CA THR A 73 7.35 11.53 -2.99
C THR A 73 7.25 10.76 -4.30
N VAL A 74 6.06 10.73 -4.89
CA VAL A 74 5.80 10.13 -6.19
C VAL A 74 5.85 11.22 -7.25
N ASP A 75 6.85 11.15 -8.13
CA ASP A 75 7.02 12.03 -9.28
C ASP A 75 6.59 11.29 -10.57
N PRO A 76 5.84 11.90 -11.50
CA PRO A 76 5.35 13.29 -11.55
C PRO A 76 4.05 13.57 -10.77
N GLY A 77 3.63 12.68 -9.87
CA GLY A 77 2.33 12.79 -9.19
C GLY A 77 2.18 13.90 -8.17
N ASP A 78 3.29 14.43 -7.64
CA ASP A 78 3.34 15.42 -6.56
C ASP A 78 2.46 15.04 -5.35
N TYR A 79 2.54 13.77 -4.96
CA TYR A 79 1.92 13.26 -3.74
C TYR A 79 2.88 12.33 -3.01
N GLU A 80 2.59 12.07 -1.73
CA GLU A 80 3.40 11.16 -0.92
C GLU A 80 2.71 9.81 -0.74
N THR A 81 3.52 8.76 -0.79
CA THR A 81 3.14 7.43 -0.31
C THR A 81 3.95 7.05 0.93
N VAL A 82 3.30 6.40 1.89
CA VAL A 82 3.99 5.76 3.03
C VAL A 82 4.32 4.32 2.66
N LYS A 83 5.60 3.95 2.72
CA LYS A 83 6.08 2.59 2.49
C LYS A 83 5.97 1.75 3.76
N LEU A 84 5.28 0.63 3.66
CA LEU A 84 5.15 -0.37 4.72
C LEU A 84 5.72 -1.70 4.25
N ALA A 85 6.64 -2.29 5.01
CA ALA A 85 7.22 -3.57 4.67
C ALA A 85 6.22 -4.71 4.92
N TRP A 86 6.09 -5.62 3.97
CA TRP A 86 5.29 -6.81 4.13
C TRP A 86 5.86 -7.69 5.26
N THR A 87 4.99 -8.11 6.17
CA THR A 87 5.31 -9.14 7.16
C THR A 87 4.54 -10.41 6.85
N THR A 88 5.24 -11.51 6.55
CA THR A 88 4.63 -12.82 6.30
C THR A 88 3.84 -13.28 7.54
N PRO A 89 2.52 -13.48 7.43
CA PRO A 89 1.72 -13.97 8.55
C PRO A 89 2.22 -15.35 8.99
N SER A 90 2.58 -15.50 10.26
CA SER A 90 3.00 -16.79 10.83
C SER A 90 2.00 -17.24 11.88
N ALA A 91 1.46 -18.46 11.72
CA ALA A 91 0.53 -19.07 12.66
C ALA A 91 1.14 -19.28 14.07
N LYS A 92 2.48 -19.33 14.16
CA LYS A 92 3.22 -19.48 15.44
C LYS A 92 3.31 -18.17 16.23
N ASN A 93 3.11 -17.03 15.58
CA ASN A 93 3.25 -15.72 16.22
C ASN A 93 1.90 -15.30 16.84
N ARG A 94 1.69 -15.55 18.13
CA ARG A 94 0.42 -15.22 18.83
C ARG A 94 0.11 -13.72 18.92
N TRP A 95 1.09 -12.84 18.69
CA TRP A 95 0.95 -11.39 18.85
C TRP A 95 -0.04 -10.75 17.85
N ASN A 96 -0.29 -11.41 16.72
CA ASN A 96 -1.12 -10.89 15.64
C ASN A 96 -2.58 -11.39 15.67
N GLN A 97 -2.99 -12.22 16.63
CA GLN A 97 -4.35 -12.78 16.66
C GLN A 97 -5.40 -11.74 17.07
N PHE A 98 -5.03 -10.81 17.97
CA PHE A 98 -5.90 -9.76 18.49
C PHE A 98 -5.16 -8.40 18.52
N PRO A 99 -4.81 -7.83 17.34
CA PRO A 99 -4.16 -6.54 17.31
C PRO A 99 -5.08 -5.48 17.91
N ARG A 100 -4.51 -4.57 18.71
CA ARG A 100 -5.25 -3.38 19.14
C ARG A 100 -5.52 -2.52 17.91
N CYS A 101 -6.76 -2.58 17.41
CA CYS A 101 -7.18 -1.82 16.25
C CYS A 101 -7.77 -0.48 16.68
N ILE A 102 -7.12 0.62 16.28
CA ILE A 102 -7.60 1.98 16.54
C ILE A 102 -8.45 2.49 15.37
N SER A 103 -8.23 1.97 14.16
CA SER A 103 -8.95 2.35 12.96
C SER A 103 -8.82 1.24 11.90
N ALA A 104 -9.92 0.94 11.22
CA ALA A 104 -9.95 0.12 10.02
C ALA A 104 -10.67 0.92 8.92
N LEU A 105 -10.07 0.99 7.74
CA LEU A 105 -10.57 1.81 6.63
C LEU A 105 -10.57 0.99 5.34
N PRO A 106 -11.54 1.22 4.44
CA PRO A 106 -11.51 0.60 3.13
C PRO A 106 -10.28 1.07 2.35
N ILE A 107 -9.75 0.17 1.52
CA ILE A 107 -8.62 0.43 0.63
C ILE A 107 -9.05 0.23 -0.83
N SER A 108 -8.36 0.88 -1.76
CA SER A 108 -8.51 0.65 -3.20
C SER A 108 -7.12 0.56 -3.83
N PRO A 109 -6.77 -0.53 -4.54
CA PRO A 109 -5.49 -0.62 -5.21
C PRO A 109 -5.36 0.46 -6.29
N ALA A 110 -4.21 1.13 -6.34
CA ALA A 110 -3.93 2.14 -7.36
C ALA A 110 -3.88 1.52 -8.77
N SER A 111 -3.58 0.21 -8.88
CA SER A 111 -3.48 -0.56 -10.13
C SER A 111 -4.34 -1.82 -10.08
N VAL A 112 -5.68 -1.70 -10.16
CA VAL A 112 -6.60 -2.84 -9.94
C VAL A 112 -6.29 -4.05 -10.83
N ASN A 113 -6.00 -3.83 -12.11
CA ASN A 113 -5.72 -4.90 -13.07
C ASN A 113 -4.25 -5.37 -13.07
N GLY A 114 -3.41 -4.78 -12.22
CA GLY A 114 -2.04 -5.23 -12.06
C GLY A 114 -2.02 -6.58 -11.33
N ARG A 115 -1.28 -7.55 -11.85
CA ARG A 115 -1.11 -8.86 -11.20
C ARG A 115 -0.73 -8.75 -9.71
N PRO A 116 0.19 -7.87 -9.28
CA PRO A 116 0.50 -7.71 -7.86
C PRO A 116 -0.71 -7.32 -7.01
N SER A 117 -1.48 -6.35 -7.48
CA SER A 117 -2.71 -5.92 -6.81
C SER A 117 -3.74 -7.05 -6.77
N ALA A 118 -3.94 -7.76 -7.89
CA ALA A 118 -4.90 -8.86 -7.99
C ALA A 118 -4.55 -10.02 -7.04
N CYS A 119 -3.27 -10.38 -6.95
CA CYS A 119 -2.78 -11.38 -6.00
C CYS A 119 -3.01 -10.92 -4.55
N LEU A 120 -2.66 -9.67 -4.22
CA LEU A 120 -2.86 -9.14 -2.87
C LEU A 120 -4.35 -9.07 -2.49
N THR A 121 -5.21 -8.56 -3.36
CA THR A 121 -6.65 -8.48 -3.08
C THR A 121 -7.28 -9.85 -2.97
N SER A 122 -6.88 -10.81 -3.82
CA SER A 122 -7.38 -12.19 -3.74
C SER A 122 -6.96 -12.86 -2.43
N PHE A 123 -5.71 -12.64 -2.00
CA PHE A 123 -5.19 -13.13 -0.72
C PHE A 123 -6.00 -12.58 0.47
N LEU A 124 -6.29 -11.28 0.48
CA LEU A 124 -7.10 -10.62 1.51
C LEU A 124 -8.55 -11.13 1.53
N LEU A 125 -9.16 -11.34 0.36
CA LEU A 125 -10.53 -11.84 0.21
C LEU A 125 -10.67 -13.31 0.63
N GLN A 126 -9.61 -14.10 0.54
CA GLN A 126 -9.54 -15.47 1.06
C GLN A 126 -9.33 -15.53 2.59
N TRP A 127 -9.64 -14.44 3.31
CA TRP A 127 -9.58 -14.29 4.76
C TRP A 127 -8.18 -14.32 5.38
N GLN A 128 -7.12 -14.16 4.58
CA GLN A 128 -5.77 -14.01 5.13
C GLN A 128 -5.49 -12.53 5.46
N LYS A 129 -5.21 -12.25 6.74
CA LYS A 129 -4.87 -10.89 7.21
C LYS A 129 -3.39 -10.59 6.92
N CYS A 130 -3.11 -9.41 6.37
CA CYS A 130 -1.75 -8.90 6.21
C CYS A 130 -1.40 -7.96 7.37
N TYR A 131 -0.17 -8.05 7.87
CA TYR A 131 0.36 -7.16 8.90
C TYR A 131 1.54 -6.36 8.31
N ALA A 132 1.59 -5.09 8.67
CA ALA A 132 2.69 -4.16 8.37
C ALA A 132 3.35 -3.73 9.68
#